data_AF-A0A090E1X6-F1
#
_entry.id   AF-A0A090E1X6-F1
#
_cell.length_a   1.000
_cell.length_b   1.000
_cell.length_c   1.000
_cell.angle_alpha   90.00
_cell.angle_beta   90.00
_cell.angle_gamma   90.00
#
_symmetry.space_group_name_H-M   'P 1'
#
loop_
_entity.id
_entity.type
_entity.pdbx_description
1 polymer ?
#
loop_
_entity_poly.entity_id
_entity_poly.type
_entity_poly.pdbx_seq_one_letter_code
_entity_poly.pdbx_strand_id
1 'polypeptide(L)'
;MGIRKLWRDSIAAFRAGRTGGEALREFQDEREIQRLGAQWGKAKTPAEREVAGLEAVKYVIYGAKGESRGPHLAEEELQWSDNPGAREAYLIKRWNNPYFGPSRRAVSTEELSEARKTDRDKFLVAQNSLSGLAKEIGELPSPMTVGDLHKARQSLDELIQFAVSVGGAAKEVAVKADQIRDAVVLAIREAFSGDTEKLEKIERADAYHKDHVRKFHLPIVAGIIGIERIIPDDELVPALVSEDPATISILLDLLPEDDRVVMQAAAMKLILRVLEEGYIDPQLDEKLAVLARE
;
A
#
# COMPACT_ATOMS: atom_id res chain seq x y z
N MET A 1 -24.51 -14.91 -12.43
CA MET A 1 -24.33 -16.28 -11.89
C MET A 1 -25.25 -16.42 -10.67
N GLY A 2 -26.15 -17.42 -10.63
CA GLY A 2 -27.21 -17.46 -9.60
C GLY A 2 -26.73 -18.00 -8.25
N ILE A 3 -27.26 -17.44 -7.14
CA ILE A 3 -26.97 -17.81 -5.73
C ILE A 3 -27.02 -19.34 -5.47
N ARG A 4 -27.86 -20.06 -6.22
CA ARG A 4 -27.99 -21.53 -6.18
C ARG A 4 -26.74 -22.29 -6.61
N LYS A 5 -25.91 -21.70 -7.47
CA LYS A 5 -24.63 -22.26 -7.90
C LYS A 5 -23.57 -21.99 -6.82
N LEU A 6 -23.50 -20.76 -6.33
CA LEU A 6 -22.64 -20.38 -5.20
C LEU A 6 -22.88 -21.26 -3.96
N TRP A 7 -24.13 -21.46 -3.53
CA TRP A 7 -24.42 -22.30 -2.36
C TRP A 7 -24.01 -23.78 -2.54
N ARG A 8 -24.21 -24.35 -3.73
CA ARG A 8 -23.80 -25.74 -4.00
C ARG A 8 -22.29 -25.88 -4.07
N ASP A 9 -21.62 -24.93 -4.73
CA ASP A 9 -20.17 -24.90 -4.88
C ASP A 9 -19.50 -24.71 -3.50
N SER A 10 -20.06 -23.85 -2.63
CA SER A 10 -19.60 -23.66 -1.24
C SER A 10 -19.86 -24.87 -0.34
N ILE A 11 -21.02 -25.54 -0.43
CA ILE A 11 -21.31 -26.76 0.35
C ILE A 11 -20.37 -27.91 -0.08
N ALA A 12 -20.05 -28.01 -1.37
CA ALA A 12 -19.12 -29.00 -1.90
C ALA A 12 -17.69 -28.74 -1.39
N ALA A 13 -17.22 -27.48 -1.43
CA ALA A 13 -15.93 -27.06 -0.90
C ALA A 13 -15.82 -27.27 0.62
N PHE A 14 -16.87 -26.92 1.38
CA PHE A 14 -16.97 -27.13 2.83
C PHE A 14 -16.89 -28.61 3.24
N ARG A 15 -17.41 -29.52 2.40
CA ARG A 15 -17.29 -30.97 2.62
C ARG A 15 -15.92 -31.51 2.23
N ALA A 16 -15.28 -30.93 1.22
CA ALA A 16 -13.96 -31.36 0.73
C ALA A 16 -12.81 -30.97 1.67
N GLY A 17 -12.93 -29.88 2.44
CA GLY A 17 -11.89 -29.40 3.36
C GLY A 17 -11.78 -30.13 4.72
N ARG A 18 -12.58 -31.18 4.98
CA ARG A 18 -12.73 -31.83 6.30
C ARG A 18 -11.86 -33.07 6.53
N THR A 19 -10.55 -32.97 6.34
CA THR A 19 -9.59 -33.96 6.86
C THR A 19 -8.63 -33.27 7.83
N GLY A 20 -9.10 -32.96 9.05
CA GLY A 20 -8.24 -32.40 10.11
C GLY A 20 -9.01 -31.82 11.30
N GLY A 21 -9.24 -32.68 12.31
CA GLY A 21 -9.52 -32.46 13.74
C GLY A 21 -10.26 -31.21 14.27
N GLU A 22 -11.40 -31.40 14.95
CA GLU A 22 -11.63 -31.01 16.37
C GLU A 22 -13.00 -31.55 16.91
N ALA A 23 -13.00 -32.77 17.45
CA ALA A 23 -14.17 -33.61 17.71
C ALA A 23 -15.11 -33.26 18.89
N LEU A 24 -15.26 -31.98 19.28
CA LEU A 24 -16.28 -31.60 20.27
C LEU A 24 -17.02 -30.27 19.97
N ARG A 25 -16.47 -29.39 19.14
CA ARG A 25 -17.22 -28.24 18.57
C ARG A 25 -18.04 -28.64 17.32
N GLU A 26 -17.68 -29.75 16.69
CA GLU A 26 -18.31 -30.35 15.50
C GLU A 26 -19.83 -30.62 15.64
N PHE A 27 -20.33 -30.91 16.85
CA PHE A 27 -21.72 -31.35 17.03
C PHE A 27 -22.76 -30.20 17.10
N GLN A 28 -22.35 -29.01 17.53
CA GLN A 28 -23.24 -27.85 17.64
C GLN A 28 -23.40 -27.14 16.30
N ASP A 29 -22.30 -27.00 15.55
CA ASP A 29 -22.32 -26.35 14.23
C ASP A 29 -23.01 -27.22 13.17
N GLU A 30 -22.86 -28.55 13.19
CA GLU A 30 -23.60 -29.42 12.27
C GLU A 30 -25.12 -29.39 12.53
N ARG A 31 -25.56 -29.30 13.79
CA ARG A 31 -26.98 -29.17 14.13
C ARG A 31 -27.57 -27.84 13.67
N GLU A 32 -26.83 -26.74 13.83
CA GLU A 32 -27.31 -25.41 13.43
C GLU A 32 -27.32 -25.25 11.90
N ILE A 33 -26.32 -25.77 11.20
CA ILE A 33 -26.31 -25.83 9.73
C ILE A 33 -27.47 -26.70 9.20
N GLN A 34 -27.79 -27.81 9.87
CA GLN A 34 -28.97 -28.62 9.53
C GLN A 34 -30.28 -27.89 9.81
N ARG A 35 -30.38 -27.14 10.91
CA ARG A 35 -31.56 -26.30 11.24
C ARG A 35 -31.78 -25.24 10.16
N LEU A 36 -30.73 -24.51 9.78
CA LEU A 36 -30.78 -23.46 8.78
C LEU A 36 -31.09 -24.01 7.38
N GLY A 37 -30.53 -25.18 7.03
CA GLY A 37 -30.89 -25.91 5.80
C GLY A 37 -32.35 -26.35 5.77
N ALA A 38 -32.90 -26.81 6.91
CA ALA A 38 -34.31 -27.18 7.03
C ALA A 38 -35.25 -25.95 6.99
N GLN A 39 -34.83 -24.82 7.53
CA GLN A 39 -35.56 -23.55 7.46
C GLN A 39 -35.63 -23.03 6.03
N TRP A 40 -34.53 -23.11 5.28
CA TRP A 40 -34.49 -22.79 3.85
C TRP A 40 -35.38 -23.74 3.01
N GLY A 41 -35.35 -25.04 3.31
CA GLY A 41 -36.21 -26.04 2.63
C GLY A 41 -37.71 -25.87 2.87
N LYS A 42 -38.10 -25.22 3.98
CA LYS A 42 -39.51 -24.95 4.34
C LYS A 42 -40.03 -23.60 3.83
N ALA A 43 -39.15 -22.72 3.34
CA ALA A 43 -39.52 -21.41 2.81
C ALA A 43 -40.32 -21.55 1.50
N LYS A 44 -41.50 -20.92 1.46
CA LYS A 44 -42.50 -21.08 0.39
C LYS A 44 -42.39 -19.99 -0.67
N THR A 45 -41.81 -18.84 -0.32
CA THR A 45 -41.62 -17.72 -1.24
C THR A 45 -40.14 -17.45 -1.54
N PRO A 46 -39.81 -16.82 -2.67
CA PRO A 46 -38.43 -16.44 -3.01
C PRO A 46 -37.78 -15.51 -1.98
N ALA A 47 -38.53 -14.55 -1.44
CA ALA A 47 -38.03 -13.62 -0.41
C ALA A 47 -37.71 -14.34 0.91
N GLU A 48 -38.54 -15.31 1.34
CA GLU A 48 -38.26 -16.12 2.52
C GLU A 48 -37.00 -16.99 2.36
N ARG A 49 -36.75 -17.49 1.14
CA ARG A 49 -35.55 -18.27 0.81
C ARG A 49 -34.28 -17.41 0.79
N GLU A 50 -34.40 -16.15 0.39
CA GLU A 50 -33.30 -15.19 0.38
C GLU A 50 -32.90 -14.81 1.80
N VAL A 51 -33.88 -14.50 2.66
CA VAL A 51 -33.63 -14.20 4.09
C VAL A 51 -33.00 -15.39 4.81
N ALA A 52 -33.56 -16.60 4.64
CA ALA A 52 -33.00 -17.82 5.23
C ALA A 52 -31.61 -18.17 4.66
N GLY A 53 -31.37 -17.87 3.38
CA GLY A 53 -30.06 -18.02 2.75
C GLY A 53 -29.02 -17.05 3.32
N LEU A 54 -29.39 -15.78 3.53
CA LEU A 54 -28.51 -14.77 4.12
C LEU A 54 -28.16 -15.09 5.57
N GLU A 55 -29.13 -15.59 6.35
CA GLU A 55 -28.92 -16.01 7.74
C GLU A 55 -27.94 -17.19 7.81
N ALA A 56 -28.08 -18.18 6.92
CA ALA A 56 -27.16 -19.29 6.82
C ALA A 56 -25.75 -18.87 6.41
N VAL A 57 -25.63 -17.95 5.46
CA VAL A 57 -24.35 -17.38 5.02
C VAL A 57 -23.68 -16.61 6.16
N LYS A 58 -24.42 -15.77 6.89
CA LYS A 58 -23.91 -15.05 8.06
C LYS A 58 -23.44 -15.99 9.16
N TYR A 59 -24.20 -17.05 9.47
CA TYR A 59 -23.80 -18.03 10.49
C TYR A 59 -22.53 -18.79 10.09
N VAL A 60 -22.41 -19.17 8.82
CA VAL A 60 -21.20 -19.85 8.30
C VAL A 60 -19.97 -18.93 8.37
N ILE A 61 -20.14 -17.64 8.09
CA ILE A 61 -19.05 -16.66 8.08
C ILE A 61 -18.65 -16.21 9.49
N TYR A 62 -19.62 -15.98 10.39
CA TYR A 62 -19.39 -15.32 11.68
C TYR A 62 -19.68 -16.21 12.91
N GLY A 63 -20.11 -17.46 12.71
CA GLY A 63 -20.55 -18.36 13.78
C GLY A 63 -21.71 -17.82 14.63
N ALA A 64 -22.00 -18.49 15.75
CA ALA A 64 -23.09 -18.10 16.66
C ALA A 64 -22.86 -16.77 17.40
N LYS A 65 -21.63 -16.23 17.40
CA LYS A 65 -21.24 -15.03 18.16
C LYS A 65 -20.93 -13.80 17.32
N GLY A 66 -20.93 -13.88 15.98
CA GLY A 66 -20.62 -12.72 15.14
C GLY A 66 -19.12 -12.47 14.93
N GLU A 67 -18.25 -13.42 15.29
CA GLU A 67 -16.78 -13.28 15.20
C GLU A 67 -16.23 -14.09 14.01
N SER A 68 -15.35 -13.46 13.24
CA SER A 68 -14.71 -14.01 12.04
C SER A 68 -13.97 -15.31 12.33
N ARG A 69 -14.32 -16.41 11.63
CA ARG A 69 -13.60 -17.69 11.69
C ARG A 69 -12.50 -17.74 10.61
N GLY A 70 -11.41 -16.99 10.82
CA GLY A 70 -10.13 -17.23 10.15
C GLY A 70 -9.22 -18.12 11.01
N PRO A 71 -8.25 -18.86 10.43
CA PRO A 71 -7.29 -19.61 11.23
C PRO A 71 -6.45 -18.64 12.07
N HIS A 72 -6.54 -18.74 13.39
CA HIS A 72 -5.56 -18.14 14.30
C HIS A 72 -4.27 -18.96 14.22
N LEU A 73 -3.36 -18.57 13.30
CA LEU A 73 -1.98 -19.04 13.34
C LEU A 73 -1.31 -18.42 14.57
N ALA A 74 -0.56 -19.21 15.33
CA ALA A 74 0.12 -18.78 16.53
C ALA A 74 0.98 -17.53 16.25
N GLU A 75 0.55 -16.38 16.78
CA GLU A 75 1.21 -15.10 16.67
C GLU A 75 2.42 -15.09 17.61
N GLU A 76 3.63 -15.28 17.08
CA GLU A 76 4.73 -14.49 17.63
C GLU A 76 4.39 -13.03 17.30
N GLU A 77 4.01 -12.28 18.33
CA GLU A 77 3.59 -10.88 18.20
C GLU A 77 4.82 -10.05 17.79
N LEU A 78 5.04 -9.91 16.47
CA LEU A 78 6.07 -9.04 15.94
C LEU A 78 5.77 -7.61 16.36
N GLN A 79 6.67 -7.00 17.12
CA GLN A 79 6.56 -5.60 17.48
C GLN A 79 7.04 -4.74 16.31
N TRP A 80 6.13 -4.00 15.68
CA TRP A 80 6.41 -3.06 14.59
C TRP A 80 6.83 -1.67 15.10
N SER A 81 7.56 -0.92 14.29
CA SER A 81 7.92 0.47 14.58
C SER A 81 6.72 1.39 14.34
N ASP A 82 6.57 2.45 15.16
CA ASP A 82 5.52 3.47 14.97
C ASP A 82 5.69 4.26 13.65
N ASN A 83 6.95 4.49 13.26
CA ASN A 83 7.30 5.17 12.01
C ASN A 83 8.29 4.30 11.20
N PRO A 84 7.80 3.25 10.54
CA PRO A 84 8.65 2.29 9.86
C PRO A 84 9.35 2.91 8.65
N GLY A 85 10.59 2.48 8.41
CA GLY A 85 11.26 2.72 7.13
C GLY A 85 10.57 1.97 5.99
N ALA A 86 10.98 2.23 4.76
CA ALA A 86 10.29 1.73 3.58
C ALA A 86 10.32 0.18 3.48
N ARG A 87 11.38 -0.48 3.94
CA ARG A 87 11.44 -1.95 3.96
C ARG A 87 10.58 -2.52 5.06
N GLU A 88 10.65 -1.98 6.27
CA GLU A 88 9.76 -2.41 7.35
C GLU A 88 8.28 -2.20 6.99
N ALA A 89 7.94 -1.05 6.38
CA ALA A 89 6.60 -0.77 5.87
C ALA A 89 6.16 -1.79 4.81
N TYR A 90 7.07 -2.24 3.96
CA TYR A 90 6.80 -3.32 3.02
C TYR A 90 6.49 -4.66 3.72
N LEU A 91 7.23 -5.00 4.79
CA LEU A 91 6.96 -6.19 5.60
C LEU A 91 5.59 -6.11 6.28
N ILE A 92 5.25 -4.97 6.86
CA ILE A 92 3.94 -4.70 7.46
C ILE A 92 2.84 -4.90 6.42
N LYS A 93 3.05 -4.40 5.20
CA LYS A 93 2.07 -4.50 4.12
C LYS A 93 1.78 -5.95 3.71
N ARG A 94 2.80 -6.79 3.62
CA ARG A 94 2.62 -8.21 3.22
C ARG A 94 2.12 -9.08 4.37
N TRP A 95 2.39 -8.69 5.61
CA TRP A 95 2.05 -9.48 6.79
C TRP A 95 0.53 -9.75 6.87
N ASN A 96 0.16 -11.03 6.87
CA ASN A 96 -1.23 -11.50 6.89
C ASN A 96 -2.14 -10.94 5.77
N ASN A 97 -1.57 -10.44 4.68
CA ASN A 97 -2.33 -9.78 3.64
C ASN A 97 -2.76 -10.75 2.52
N PRO A 98 -4.06 -10.98 2.30
CA PRO A 98 -4.56 -11.96 1.33
C PRO A 98 -4.22 -11.67 -0.13
N TYR A 99 -3.90 -10.42 -0.47
CA TYR A 99 -3.46 -10.07 -1.81
C TYR A 99 -2.12 -10.71 -2.17
N PHE A 100 -1.25 -10.93 -1.19
CA PHE A 100 0.03 -11.61 -1.37
C PHE A 100 -0.15 -13.13 -1.42
N GLY A 101 0.79 -13.84 -2.05
CA GLY A 101 0.81 -15.30 -2.04
C GLY A 101 1.01 -15.85 -0.62
N PRO A 102 0.46 -17.04 -0.26
CA PRO A 102 0.50 -17.55 1.11
C PRO A 102 1.90 -17.59 1.75
N SER A 103 2.94 -17.96 0.98
CA SER A 103 4.32 -18.00 1.46
C SER A 103 4.92 -16.63 1.77
N ARG A 104 4.33 -15.56 1.23
CA ARG A 104 4.80 -14.17 1.37
C ARG A 104 4.12 -13.43 2.52
N ARG A 105 3.05 -14.00 3.08
CA ARG A 105 2.25 -13.42 4.18
C ARG A 105 2.90 -13.57 5.55
N ALA A 106 3.86 -14.48 5.69
CA ALA A 106 4.64 -14.67 6.90
C ALA A 106 5.88 -13.78 6.88
N VAL A 107 6.20 -13.17 8.01
CA VAL A 107 7.41 -12.37 8.22
C VAL A 107 8.18 -12.98 9.38
N SER A 108 9.49 -13.20 9.22
CA SER A 108 10.33 -13.67 10.33
C SER A 108 10.96 -12.52 11.13
N THR A 109 11.41 -12.80 12.35
CA THR A 109 12.17 -11.87 13.19
C THR A 109 13.47 -11.42 12.53
N GLU A 110 14.13 -12.30 11.79
CA GLU A 110 15.36 -12.02 11.05
C GLU A 110 15.09 -11.07 9.89
N GLU A 111 14.03 -11.31 9.12
CA GLU A 111 13.63 -10.42 8.02
C GLU A 111 13.31 -9.02 8.54
N LEU A 112 12.58 -8.92 9.65
CA LEU A 112 12.26 -7.64 10.29
C LEU A 112 13.51 -6.93 10.80
N SER A 113 14.42 -7.67 11.45
CA SER A 113 15.70 -7.13 11.95
C SER A 113 16.58 -6.60 10.82
N GLU A 114 16.68 -7.34 9.72
CA GLU A 114 17.45 -6.93 8.53
C GLU A 114 16.83 -5.69 7.87
N ALA A 115 15.52 -5.67 7.65
CA ALA A 115 14.81 -4.52 7.10
C ALA A 115 15.08 -3.24 7.91
N ARG A 116 14.95 -3.34 9.25
CA ARG A 116 15.22 -2.21 10.16
C ARG A 116 16.65 -1.75 10.12
N LYS A 117 17.61 -2.68 10.06
CA LYS A 117 19.02 -2.34 9.95
C LYS A 117 19.27 -1.56 8.66
N THR A 118 18.79 -2.04 7.52
CA THR A 118 18.99 -1.36 6.24
C THR A 118 18.30 0.00 6.19
N ASP A 119 17.08 0.11 6.72
CA ASP A 119 16.37 1.39 6.78
C ASP A 119 17.10 2.40 7.68
N ARG A 120 17.66 1.94 8.81
CA ARG A 120 18.51 2.77 9.68
C ARG A 120 19.80 3.22 8.98
N ASP A 121 20.49 2.32 8.30
CA ASP A 121 21.73 2.64 7.60
C ASP A 121 21.47 3.70 6.52
N LYS A 122 20.39 3.56 5.76
CA LYS A 122 19.99 4.57 4.77
C LYS A 122 19.55 5.89 5.38
N PHE A 123 18.87 5.87 6.52
CA PHE A 123 18.54 7.10 7.24
C PHE A 123 19.80 7.87 7.63
N LEU A 124 20.84 7.18 8.10
CA LEU A 124 22.13 7.82 8.42
C LEU A 124 22.79 8.41 7.17
N VAL A 125 22.70 7.73 6.01
CA VAL A 125 23.15 8.29 4.73
C VAL A 125 22.39 9.58 4.41
N ALA A 126 21.07 9.60 4.50
CA ALA A 126 20.27 10.80 4.24
C ALA A 126 20.65 11.96 5.16
N GLN A 127 20.84 11.68 6.45
CA GLN A 127 21.24 12.68 7.44
C GLN A 127 22.64 13.26 7.14
N ASN A 128 23.60 12.40 6.80
CA ASN A 128 24.95 12.82 6.44
C ASN A 128 24.96 13.64 5.14
N SER A 129 24.17 13.24 4.14
CA SER A 129 24.01 13.99 2.90
C SER A 129 23.41 15.37 3.13
N LEU A 130 22.39 15.50 3.99
CA LEU A 130 21.83 16.81 4.35
C LEU A 130 22.89 17.71 5.00
N SER A 131 23.64 17.18 5.96
CA SER A 131 24.71 17.91 6.64
C SER A 131 25.81 18.37 5.67
N GLY A 132 26.22 17.47 4.76
CA GLY A 132 27.19 17.77 3.70
C GLY A 132 26.70 18.87 2.77
N LEU A 133 25.49 18.74 2.21
CA LEU A 133 24.90 19.75 1.33
C LEU A 133 24.72 21.10 2.02
N ALA A 134 24.25 21.12 3.27
CA ALA A 134 24.08 22.37 4.02
C ALA A 134 25.43 23.08 4.20
N LYS A 135 26.50 22.33 4.46
CA LYS A 135 27.86 22.88 4.53
C LYS A 135 28.34 23.40 3.18
N GLU A 136 28.20 22.61 2.12
CA GLU A 136 28.59 23.01 0.75
C GLU A 136 27.88 24.29 0.30
N ILE A 137 26.58 24.41 0.57
CA ILE A 137 25.79 25.61 0.26
C ILE A 137 26.28 26.80 1.08
N GLY A 138 26.60 26.61 2.37
CA GLY A 138 27.14 27.65 3.23
C GLY A 138 28.56 28.11 2.85
N GLU A 139 29.33 27.27 2.16
CA GLU A 139 30.69 27.55 1.68
C GLU A 139 30.72 28.12 0.24
N LEU A 140 29.56 28.31 -0.40
CA LEU A 140 29.50 28.91 -1.74
C LEU A 140 30.11 30.33 -1.76
N PRO A 141 30.89 30.66 -2.80
CA PRO A 141 31.59 31.93 -2.89
C PRO A 141 30.62 33.12 -2.95
N SER A 142 31.04 34.27 -2.42
CA SER A 142 30.30 35.53 -2.56
C SER A 142 31.04 36.48 -3.51
N PRO A 143 30.39 37.00 -4.58
CA PRO A 143 29.00 36.75 -4.96
C PRO A 143 28.80 35.34 -5.55
N MET A 144 27.67 34.69 -5.22
CA MET A 144 27.31 33.38 -5.77
C MET A 144 26.92 33.50 -7.23
N THR A 145 27.24 32.49 -8.04
CA THR A 145 26.70 32.41 -9.39
C THR A 145 25.35 31.71 -9.40
N VAL A 146 24.51 32.04 -10.38
CA VAL A 146 23.25 31.32 -10.61
C VAL A 146 23.50 29.82 -10.86
N GLY A 147 24.62 29.47 -11.50
CA GLY A 147 24.99 28.07 -11.74
C GLY A 147 25.18 27.30 -10.43
N ASP A 148 25.74 27.94 -9.41
CA ASP A 148 25.94 27.34 -8.09
C ASP A 148 24.59 27.10 -7.39
N LEU A 149 23.68 28.07 -7.46
CA LEU A 149 22.32 27.92 -6.90
C LEU A 149 21.53 26.83 -7.61
N HIS A 150 21.65 26.70 -8.94
CA HIS A 150 20.99 25.62 -9.68
C HIS A 150 21.51 24.23 -9.28
N LYS A 151 22.82 24.08 -9.08
CA LYS A 151 23.42 22.82 -8.59
C LYS A 151 22.92 22.51 -7.18
N ALA A 152 22.94 23.48 -6.28
CA ALA A 152 22.43 23.32 -4.92
C ALA A 152 20.96 22.86 -4.91
N ARG A 153 20.10 23.48 -5.72
CA ARG A 153 18.69 23.09 -5.87
C ARG A 153 18.57 21.64 -6.36
N GLN A 154 19.32 21.25 -7.38
CA GLN A 154 19.25 19.88 -7.91
C GLN A 154 19.72 18.85 -6.87
N SER A 155 20.82 19.09 -6.16
CA SER A 155 21.29 18.19 -5.12
C SER A 155 20.27 18.05 -3.98
N LEU A 156 19.56 19.13 -3.64
CA LEU A 156 18.47 19.09 -2.66
C LEU A 156 17.27 18.29 -3.18
N ASP A 157 16.87 18.43 -4.44
CA ASP A 157 15.81 17.62 -5.07
C ASP A 157 16.13 16.12 -4.96
N GLU A 158 17.36 15.74 -5.31
CA GLU A 158 17.85 14.35 -5.27
C GLU A 158 17.85 13.80 -3.82
N LEU A 159 18.30 14.63 -2.86
CA LEU A 159 18.28 14.27 -1.44
C LEU A 159 16.84 14.09 -0.92
N ILE A 160 15.93 15.00 -1.28
CA ILE A 160 14.51 14.91 -0.88
C ILE A 160 13.92 13.62 -1.41
N GLN A 161 14.11 13.32 -2.71
CA GLN A 161 13.62 12.08 -3.31
C GLN A 161 14.19 10.84 -2.60
N PHE A 162 15.50 10.83 -2.33
CA PHE A 162 16.14 9.74 -1.61
C PHE A 162 15.56 9.58 -0.19
N ALA A 163 15.53 10.64 0.61
CA ALA A 163 15.07 10.61 1.99
C ALA A 163 13.60 10.19 2.11
N VAL A 164 12.74 10.64 1.19
CA VAL A 164 11.36 10.18 1.13
C VAL A 164 11.27 8.70 0.77
N SER A 165 12.12 8.21 -0.15
CA SER A 165 12.17 6.78 -0.52
C SER A 165 12.62 5.86 0.63
N VAL A 166 13.38 6.38 1.60
CA VAL A 166 13.81 5.65 2.80
C VAL A 166 12.67 5.51 3.81
N GLY A 167 11.73 6.47 3.86
CA GLY A 167 10.63 6.46 4.82
C GLY A 167 11.09 6.67 6.27
N GLY A 168 10.23 6.31 7.23
CA GLY A 168 10.54 6.44 8.66
C GLY A 168 11.01 7.85 9.06
N ALA A 169 12.06 7.91 9.87
CA ALA A 169 12.68 9.16 10.32
C ALA A 169 13.34 9.98 9.19
N ALA A 170 13.65 9.36 8.04
CA ALA A 170 14.23 10.09 6.91
C ALA A 170 13.24 11.09 6.29
N LYS A 171 11.93 10.95 6.52
CA LYS A 171 10.94 11.97 6.13
C LYS A 171 11.23 13.34 6.75
N GLU A 172 11.77 13.39 7.96
CA GLU A 172 12.18 14.67 8.58
C GLU A 172 13.40 15.29 7.90
N VAL A 173 14.30 14.46 7.37
CA VAL A 173 15.44 14.92 6.56
C VAL A 173 14.93 15.55 5.26
N ALA A 174 13.95 14.91 4.61
CA ALA A 174 13.31 15.46 3.40
C ALA A 174 12.66 16.83 3.68
N VAL A 175 11.91 16.97 4.78
CA VAL A 175 11.28 18.25 5.16
C VAL A 175 12.33 19.35 5.36
N LYS A 176 13.44 19.05 6.03
CA LYS A 176 14.53 20.03 6.25
C LYS A 176 15.23 20.39 4.93
N ALA A 177 15.48 19.41 4.07
CA ALA A 177 16.07 19.64 2.76
C ALA A 177 15.15 20.52 1.89
N ASP A 178 13.84 20.30 1.93
CA ASP A 178 12.84 21.09 1.20
C ASP A 178 12.81 22.56 1.66
N GLN A 179 12.96 22.81 2.96
CA GLN A 179 13.09 24.18 3.49
C GLN A 179 14.33 24.92 2.97
N ILE A 180 15.48 24.24 2.91
CA ILE A 180 16.71 24.82 2.33
C ILE A 180 16.51 25.06 0.83
N ARG A 181 15.87 24.12 0.14
CA ARG A 181 15.57 24.21 -1.28
C ARG A 181 14.69 25.42 -1.59
N ASP A 182 13.66 25.67 -0.80
CA ASP A 182 12.79 26.84 -0.97
C ASP A 182 13.58 28.16 -0.86
N ALA A 183 14.52 28.25 0.09
CA ALA A 183 15.41 29.40 0.20
C ALA A 183 16.32 29.56 -1.03
N VAL A 184 16.87 28.46 -1.56
CA VAL A 184 17.68 28.47 -2.80
C VAL A 184 16.82 28.92 -3.99
N VAL A 185 15.61 28.41 -4.15
CA VAL A 185 14.70 28.81 -5.24
C VAL A 185 14.34 30.29 -5.14
N LEU A 186 14.11 30.81 -3.92
CA LEU A 186 13.87 32.24 -3.71
C LEU A 186 15.06 33.09 -4.17
N ALA A 187 16.29 32.71 -3.81
CA ALA A 187 17.50 33.41 -4.27
C ALA A 187 17.66 33.38 -5.79
N ILE A 188 17.32 32.25 -6.44
CA ILE A 188 17.32 32.15 -7.91
C ILE A 188 16.27 33.09 -8.52
N ARG A 189 15.05 33.16 -7.95
CA ARG A 189 13.99 34.08 -8.41
C ARG A 189 14.46 35.54 -8.35
N GLU A 190 15.09 35.94 -7.26
CA GLU A 190 15.61 37.31 -7.10
C GLU A 190 16.67 37.64 -8.17
N ALA A 191 17.59 36.70 -8.43
CA ALA A 191 18.64 36.84 -9.45
C ALA A 191 18.08 37.01 -10.88
N PHE A 192 16.86 36.53 -11.14
CA PHE A 192 16.19 36.62 -12.44
C PHE A 192 14.97 37.56 -12.46
N SER A 193 14.80 38.41 -11.44
CA SER A 193 13.65 39.33 -11.34
C SER A 193 13.39 40.21 -12.58
N GLY A 194 14.40 40.45 -13.43
CA GLY A 194 14.28 41.18 -14.70
C GLY A 194 14.14 40.32 -15.97
N ASP A 195 14.12 38.99 -15.86
CA ASP A 195 14.07 38.05 -17.00
C ASP A 195 12.87 37.11 -16.88
N THR A 196 11.73 37.56 -17.44
CA THR A 196 10.44 36.84 -17.37
C THR A 196 10.53 35.42 -17.92
N GLU A 197 11.26 35.19 -19.01
CA GLU A 197 11.37 33.86 -19.62
C GLU A 197 12.08 32.87 -18.69
N LYS A 198 13.15 33.31 -18.02
CA LYS A 198 13.87 32.46 -17.06
C LYS A 198 13.08 32.23 -15.79
N LEU A 199 12.37 33.23 -15.28
CA LEU A 199 11.44 33.07 -14.16
C LEU A 199 10.39 32.01 -14.47
N GLU A 200 9.76 32.04 -15.65
CA GLU A 200 8.79 31.01 -16.05
C GLU A 200 9.36 29.60 -16.07
N LYS A 201 10.65 29.42 -16.41
CA LYS A 201 11.31 28.10 -16.34
C LYS A 201 11.51 27.66 -14.89
N ILE A 202 11.87 28.57 -14.00
CA ILE A 202 12.03 28.29 -12.57
C ILE A 202 10.69 27.94 -11.93
N GLU A 203 9.63 28.70 -12.24
CA GLU A 203 8.29 28.41 -11.72
C GLU A 203 7.77 27.06 -12.20
N ARG A 204 8.00 26.70 -13.48
CA ARG A 204 7.65 25.37 -13.98
C ARG A 204 8.40 24.25 -13.27
N ALA A 205 9.70 24.44 -13.01
CA ALA A 205 10.49 23.46 -12.26
C ALA A 205 10.05 23.34 -10.79
N ASP A 206 9.69 24.47 -10.16
CA ASP A 206 9.20 24.49 -8.78
C ASP A 206 7.81 23.85 -8.64
N ALA A 207 6.90 24.14 -9.58
CA ALA A 207 5.60 23.49 -9.66
C ALA A 207 5.75 21.97 -9.87
N TYR A 208 6.62 21.55 -10.81
CA TYR A 208 6.92 20.15 -11.03
C TYR A 208 7.42 19.48 -9.74
N HIS A 209 8.37 20.09 -9.03
CA HIS A 209 8.86 19.56 -7.75
C HIS A 209 7.73 19.41 -6.73
N LYS A 210 6.94 20.45 -6.51
CA LYS A 210 5.83 20.44 -5.53
C LYS A 210 4.79 19.36 -5.84
N ASP A 211 4.48 19.18 -7.12
CA ASP A 211 3.54 18.15 -7.57
C ASP A 211 4.12 16.73 -7.43
N HIS A 212 5.43 16.54 -7.62
CA HIS A 212 6.05 15.22 -7.57
C HIS A 212 6.48 14.80 -6.16
N VAL A 213 7.05 15.72 -5.37
CA VAL A 213 7.49 15.45 -3.98
C VAL A 213 6.33 15.08 -3.08
N ARG A 214 5.17 15.75 -3.20
CA ARG A 214 3.96 15.36 -2.46
C ARG A 214 3.55 13.92 -2.74
N LYS A 215 3.72 13.46 -3.99
CA LYS A 215 3.41 12.08 -4.38
C LYS A 215 4.43 11.08 -3.83
N PHE A 216 5.71 11.44 -3.75
CA PHE A 216 6.73 10.58 -3.14
C PHE A 216 6.45 10.28 -1.66
N HIS A 217 5.74 11.15 -0.93
CA HIS A 217 5.38 10.89 0.47
C HIS A 217 4.49 9.67 0.67
N LEU A 218 3.86 9.17 -0.41
CA LEU A 218 3.14 7.90 -0.41
C LEU A 218 4.16 6.74 -0.38
N PRO A 219 4.18 5.90 0.68
CA PRO A 219 5.17 4.85 0.85
C PRO A 219 5.29 3.90 -0.34
N ILE A 220 4.18 3.60 -1.01
CA ILE A 220 4.18 2.78 -2.21
C ILE A 220 4.80 3.47 -3.43
N VAL A 221 4.58 4.78 -3.63
CA VAL A 221 5.20 5.53 -4.73
C VAL A 221 6.71 5.53 -4.54
N ALA A 222 7.17 5.75 -3.31
CA ALA A 222 8.56 5.58 -2.92
C ALA A 222 9.10 4.18 -3.20
N GLY A 223 8.32 3.12 -2.98
CA GLY A 223 8.71 1.73 -3.24
C GLY A 223 8.74 1.34 -4.73
N ILE A 224 7.97 2.04 -5.58
CA ILE A 224 7.85 1.78 -7.03
C ILE A 224 8.83 2.64 -7.85
N ILE A 225 8.92 3.93 -7.53
CA ILE A 225 9.70 4.95 -8.27
C ILE A 225 11.03 5.25 -7.57
N GLY A 226 11.25 4.71 -6.37
CA GLY A 226 12.51 4.86 -5.65
C GLY A 226 13.71 4.32 -6.42
N ILE A 227 14.89 4.84 -6.09
CA ILE A 227 16.17 4.43 -6.70
C ILE A 227 16.45 2.94 -6.44
N GLU A 228 15.96 2.42 -5.31
CA GLU A 228 16.07 1.01 -4.97
C GLU A 228 14.70 0.35 -4.99
N ARG A 229 14.64 -0.79 -5.68
CA ARG A 229 13.43 -1.58 -5.83
C ARG A 229 13.15 -2.38 -4.56
N ILE A 230 12.31 -1.82 -3.68
CA ILE A 230 11.91 -2.45 -2.41
C ILE A 230 10.83 -3.50 -2.64
N ILE A 231 9.89 -3.21 -3.55
CA ILE A 231 8.79 -4.10 -3.90
C ILE A 231 9.19 -4.89 -5.16
N PRO A 232 9.29 -6.23 -5.09
CA PRO A 232 9.50 -7.07 -6.27
C PRO A 232 8.40 -6.92 -7.30
N ASP A 233 8.72 -7.11 -8.58
CA ASP A 233 7.83 -6.89 -9.73
C ASP A 233 6.54 -7.70 -9.64
N ASP A 234 6.67 -8.96 -9.20
CA ASP A 234 5.57 -9.89 -9.00
C ASP A 234 4.68 -9.52 -7.80
N GLU A 235 5.16 -8.61 -6.95
CA GLU A 235 4.47 -8.13 -5.75
C GLU A 235 3.97 -6.69 -5.88
N LEU A 236 4.20 -6.02 -7.02
CA LEU A 236 3.70 -4.68 -7.31
C LEU A 236 2.18 -4.61 -7.29
N VAL A 237 1.50 -5.55 -7.95
CA VAL A 237 0.03 -5.58 -8.01
C VAL A 237 -0.57 -5.85 -6.62
N PRO A 238 -0.14 -6.88 -5.85
CA PRO A 238 -0.53 -7.04 -4.45
C PRO A 238 -0.27 -5.80 -3.60
N ALA A 239 0.88 -5.16 -3.75
CA ALA A 239 1.23 -3.97 -2.98
C ALA A 239 0.32 -2.78 -3.31
N LEU A 240 -0.05 -2.61 -4.59
CA LEU A 240 -0.98 -1.59 -5.07
C LEU A 240 -2.36 -1.77 -4.47
N VAL A 241 -2.97 -2.95 -4.62
CA VAL A 241 -4.35 -3.18 -4.13
C VAL A 241 -4.45 -3.18 -2.60
N SER A 242 -3.32 -3.26 -1.90
CA SER A 242 -3.26 -3.13 -0.44
C SER A 242 -3.35 -1.68 0.05
N GLU A 243 -3.20 -0.70 -0.84
CA GLU A 243 -3.33 0.72 -0.52
C GLU A 243 -4.79 1.17 -0.49
N ASP A 244 -5.03 2.35 0.06
CA ASP A 244 -6.35 2.98 0.01
C ASP A 244 -6.70 3.45 -1.43
N PRO A 245 -8.00 3.64 -1.75
CA PRO A 245 -8.44 4.05 -3.08
C PRO A 245 -7.79 5.34 -3.61
N ALA A 246 -7.53 6.33 -2.75
CA ALA A 246 -6.93 7.60 -3.19
C ALA A 246 -5.47 7.39 -3.61
N THR A 247 -4.71 6.61 -2.84
CA THR A 247 -3.35 6.22 -3.18
C THR A 247 -3.28 5.40 -4.46
N ILE A 248 -4.21 4.45 -4.67
CA ILE A 248 -4.32 3.68 -5.92
C ILE A 248 -4.56 4.62 -7.11
N SER A 249 -5.49 5.58 -6.98
CA SER A 249 -5.78 6.56 -8.03
C SER A 249 -4.54 7.36 -8.43
N ILE A 250 -3.81 7.89 -7.43
CA ILE A 250 -2.59 8.67 -7.66
C ILE A 250 -1.53 7.85 -8.40
N LEU A 251 -1.35 6.58 -8.02
CA LEU A 251 -0.39 5.69 -8.69
C LEU A 251 -0.75 5.41 -10.13
N LEU A 252 -2.02 5.12 -10.39
CA LEU A 252 -2.49 4.89 -11.75
C LEU A 252 -2.37 6.15 -12.63
N ASP A 253 -2.51 7.35 -12.06
CA ASP A 253 -2.30 8.62 -12.77
C ASP A 253 -0.81 8.89 -13.12
N LEU A 254 0.12 8.20 -12.46
CA LEU A 254 1.55 8.31 -12.72
C LEU A 254 2.05 7.36 -13.82
N LEU A 255 1.26 6.34 -14.16
CA LEU A 255 1.63 5.34 -15.16
C LEU A 255 1.31 5.82 -16.57
N PRO A 256 2.14 5.47 -17.58
CA PRO A 256 1.75 5.54 -18.98
C PRO A 256 0.43 4.79 -19.22
N GLU A 257 -0.36 5.22 -20.20
CA GLU A 257 -1.69 4.67 -20.48
C GLU A 257 -1.68 3.14 -20.67
N ASP A 258 -0.74 2.62 -21.47
CA ASP A 258 -0.61 1.18 -21.72
C ASP A 258 -0.32 0.39 -20.41
N ASP A 259 0.59 0.90 -19.58
CA ASP A 259 0.95 0.28 -18.29
C ASP A 259 -0.19 0.37 -17.28
N ARG A 260 -0.95 1.47 -17.31
CA ARG A 260 -2.11 1.69 -16.45
C ARG A 260 -3.18 0.64 -16.69
N VAL A 261 -3.54 0.38 -17.96
CA VAL A 261 -4.55 -0.62 -18.33
C VAL A 261 -4.14 -2.02 -17.89
N VAL A 262 -2.86 -2.38 -18.10
CA VAL A 262 -2.31 -3.67 -17.66
C VAL A 262 -2.37 -3.81 -16.13
N MET A 263 -1.97 -2.76 -15.41
CA MET A 263 -1.99 -2.72 -13.94
C MET A 263 -3.41 -2.83 -13.39
N GLN A 264 -4.38 -2.09 -13.95
CA GLN A 264 -5.80 -2.15 -13.58
C GLN A 264 -6.37 -3.56 -13.76
N ALA A 265 -6.14 -4.18 -14.92
CA ALA A 265 -6.62 -5.53 -15.21
C ALA A 265 -6.03 -6.57 -14.24
N ALA A 266 -4.73 -6.47 -13.94
CA ALA A 266 -4.07 -7.36 -12.99
C ALA A 266 -4.60 -7.18 -11.56
N ALA A 267 -4.80 -5.94 -11.12
CA ALA A 267 -5.37 -5.60 -9.82
C ALA A 267 -6.80 -6.12 -9.65
N MET A 268 -7.67 -5.92 -10.64
CA MET A 268 -9.04 -6.45 -10.63
C MET A 268 -9.05 -7.97 -10.56
N LYS A 269 -8.20 -8.65 -11.34
CA LYS A 269 -8.07 -10.11 -11.30
C LYS A 269 -7.64 -10.60 -9.92
N LEU A 270 -6.72 -9.89 -9.27
CA LEU A 270 -6.25 -10.23 -7.93
C LEU A 270 -7.34 -10.05 -6.86
N ILE A 271 -8.11 -8.97 -6.94
CA ILE A 271 -9.27 -8.72 -6.06
C ILE A 271 -10.31 -9.84 -6.20
N LEU A 272 -10.65 -10.23 -7.44
CA LEU A 272 -11.58 -11.34 -7.68
C LEU A 272 -11.07 -12.66 -7.09
N ARG A 273 -9.78 -12.97 -7.23
CA ARG A 273 -9.17 -14.18 -6.64
C ARG A 273 -9.36 -14.21 -5.13
N VAL A 274 -9.02 -13.13 -4.43
CA VAL A 274 -9.10 -13.13 -2.96
C VAL A 274 -10.56 -13.11 -2.46
N LEU A 275 -11.47 -12.53 -3.24
CA LEU A 275 -12.91 -12.60 -2.97
C LEU A 275 -13.43 -14.05 -3.10
N GLU A 276 -12.96 -14.80 -4.10
CA GLU A 276 -13.25 -16.24 -4.25
C GLU A 276 -12.67 -17.07 -3.09
N GLU A 277 -11.53 -16.66 -2.54
CA GLU A 277 -10.92 -17.23 -1.33
C GLU A 277 -11.66 -16.82 -0.03
N GLY A 278 -12.67 -15.95 -0.12
CA GLY A 278 -13.52 -15.54 1.01
C GLY A 278 -13.05 -14.29 1.77
N TYR A 279 -12.02 -13.60 1.29
CA TYR A 279 -11.60 -12.32 1.86
C TYR A 279 -12.46 -11.18 1.29
N ILE A 280 -13.00 -10.34 2.18
CA ILE A 280 -13.75 -9.13 1.81
C ILE A 280 -12.95 -7.92 2.30
N ASP A 281 -12.39 -7.18 1.34
CA ASP A 281 -11.74 -5.90 1.62
C ASP A 281 -12.78 -4.87 2.07
N PRO A 282 -12.59 -4.17 3.21
CA PRO A 282 -13.52 -3.15 3.68
C PRO A 282 -13.75 -1.98 2.70
N GLN A 283 -12.82 -1.75 1.77
CA GLN A 283 -12.86 -0.68 0.76
C GLN A 283 -13.05 -1.23 -0.65
N LEU A 284 -13.61 -2.45 -0.78
CA LEU A 284 -13.73 -3.15 -2.05
C LEU A 284 -14.41 -2.31 -3.14
N ASP A 285 -15.56 -1.71 -2.83
CA ASP A 285 -16.36 -0.96 -3.80
C ASP A 285 -15.62 0.28 -4.30
N GLU A 286 -14.97 1.02 -3.40
CA GLU A 286 -14.18 2.21 -3.74
C GLU A 286 -12.94 1.84 -4.55
N LYS A 287 -12.25 0.74 -4.21
CA LYS A 287 -11.11 0.24 -4.99
C LYS A 287 -11.52 -0.16 -6.39
N LEU A 288 -12.64 -0.87 -6.54
CA LEU A 288 -13.17 -1.26 -7.86
C LEU A 288 -13.57 -0.03 -8.68
N ALA A 289 -14.17 0.99 -8.07
CA ALA A 289 -14.51 2.24 -8.75
C ALA A 289 -13.27 2.95 -9.32
N VAL A 290 -12.18 3.02 -8.53
CA VAL A 290 -10.91 3.60 -8.99
C VAL A 290 -10.26 2.75 -10.09
N LEU A 291 -10.30 1.42 -9.96
CA LEU A 291 -9.69 0.51 -10.93
C LEU A 291 -10.44 0.45 -12.26
N ALA A 292 -11.76 0.67 -12.26
CA ALA A 292 -12.61 0.61 -13.44
C ALA A 292 -12.67 1.93 -14.25
N ARG A 293 -11.95 2.97 -13.83
CA ARG A 293 -11.92 4.26 -14.56
C ARG A 293 -11.18 4.12 -15.90
N GLU A 294 -11.67 4.84 -16.91
CA GLU A 294 -11.07 4.95 -18.25
C GLU A 294 -9.76 5.78 -18.20
#